data_AF-I3R7D0-F1
#
_entry.id   AF-I3R7D0-F1
#
_cell.length_a   1.000
_cell.length_b   1.000
_cell.length_c   1.000
_cell.angle_alpha   90.00
_cell.angle_beta   90.00
_cell.angle_gamma   90.00
#
_symmetry.space_group_name_H-M   'P 1'
#
loop_
_entity.id
_entity.type
_entity.pdbx_description
1 polymer ?
#
loop_
_entity_poly.entity_id
_entity_poly.type
_entity_poly.pdbx_seq_one_letter_code
_entity_poly.pdbx_strand_id
1 'polypeptide(L)' 'MGLLSSRKAMLGMVLMIVGTIGMLPGMLPAAKQMMTVALVPGALALTLGTWMVGTSEGGRPV' A
#
# COMPACT_ATOMS: atom_id res chain seq x y z
N MET A 1 -2.77 -20.45 5.15
CA MET A 1 -4.11 -19.86 5.36
C MET A 1 -4.35 -18.89 4.19
N GLY A 2 -5.52 -18.84 3.58
CA GLY A 2 -5.70 -18.01 2.36
C GLY A 2 -5.50 -16.51 2.62
N LEU A 3 -5.03 -15.76 1.62
CA LEU A 3 -4.84 -14.30 1.69
C LEU A 3 -6.12 -13.55 2.11
N LEU A 4 -7.29 -14.13 1.83
CA LEU A 4 -8.60 -13.58 2.18
C LEU A 4 -9.13 -14.07 3.54
N SER A 5 -8.44 -15.03 4.17
CA SER A 5 -8.82 -15.60 5.46
C SER A 5 -8.17 -14.85 6.64
N SER A 6 -7.03 -14.21 6.42
CA SER A 6 -6.36 -13.38 7.44
C SER A 6 -6.80 -11.93 7.31
N ARG A 7 -7.44 -11.39 8.36
CA ARG A 7 -7.81 -9.96 8.44
C ARG A 7 -6.61 -9.04 8.24
N LYS A 8 -5.42 -9.46 8.71
CA LYS A 8 -4.17 -8.72 8.53
C LYS A 8 -3.74 -8.69 7.05
N ALA A 9 -3.82 -9.82 6.35
CA ALA A 9 -3.55 -9.87 4.90
C ALA A 9 -4.56 -9.04 4.10
N MET A 10 -5.85 -9.11 4.45
CA MET A 10 -6.90 -8.34 3.78
C MET A 10 -6.70 -6.83 3.94
N LEU A 11 -6.41 -6.37 5.16
CA LEU A 11 -6.07 -4.96 5.42
C LEU A 11 -4.82 -4.53 4.64
N GLY A 12 -3.78 -5.37 4.62
CA GLY A 12 -2.58 -5.09 3.86
C GLY A 12 -2.84 -4.96 2.36
N MET A 13 -3.70 -5.82 1.81
CA MET A 13 -4.08 -5.77 0.40
C MET A 13 -4.87 -4.50 0.04
N VAL A 14 -5.79 -4.07 0.90
CA VAL A 14 -6.51 -2.80 0.73
C VAL A 14 -5.53 -1.62 0.76
N LEU A 15 -4.59 -1.60 1.71
CA LEU A 15 -3.56 -0.57 1.80
C LEU A 15 -2.67 -0.55 0.55
N MET A 16 -2.34 -1.70 -0.03
CA MET A 16 -1.58 -1.78 -1.28
C MET A 16 -2.35 -1.14 -2.44
N ILE A 17 -3.66 -1.41 -2.56
CA ILE A 17 -4.51 -0.82 -3.61
C ILE A 17 -4.59 0.70 -3.42
N VAL A 18 -4.91 1.16 -2.21
CA VAL A 18 -5.04 2.59 -1.90
C VAL A 18 -3.73 3.32 -2.14
N GLY A 19 -2.60 2.74 -1.69
CA GLY A 19 -1.29 3.33 -1.88
C GLY A 19 -0.87 3.40 -3.35
N THR A 20 -1.18 2.35 -4.14
CA THR A 20 -0.94 2.35 -5.60
C THR A 20 -1.75 3.46 -6.29
N ILE A 21 -3.03 3.60 -5.95
CA ILE A 21 -3.88 4.68 -6.48
C ILE A 21 -3.33 6.05 -6.07
N GLY A 22 -2.88 6.19 -4.81
CA GLY A 22 -2.25 7.40 -4.30
C GLY A 22 -0.95 7.79 -5.00
N MET A 23 -0.28 6.86 -5.69
CA MET A 23 0.93 7.12 -6.49
C MET A 23 0.63 7.65 -7.90
N LEU A 24 -0.58 7.43 -8.43
CA LEU A 24 -0.95 7.83 -9.80
C LEU A 24 -0.70 9.31 -10.12
N PRO A 25 -0.95 10.27 -9.20
CA PRO A 25 -0.69 11.67 -9.48
C PRO A 25 0.77 11.97 -9.81
N GLY A 26 1.73 11.18 -9.30
CA GLY A 26 3.16 11.34 -9.54
C GLY A 26 3.60 10.96 -10.96
N MET A 27 2.74 10.27 -11.71
CA MET A 27 3.01 9.90 -13.11
C MET A 27 2.63 11.01 -14.11
N LEU A 28 1.96 12.07 -13.64
CA LEU A 28 1.48 13.15 -14.50
C LEU A 28 2.56 14.25 -14.63
N PRO A 29 2.95 14.65 -15.85
CA PRO A 29 4.00 15.66 -16.08
C PRO A 29 3.61 17.08 -15.61
N ALA A 30 2.35 17.32 -15.27
CA ALA A 30 1.82 18.59 -14.76
C ALA A 30 1.16 18.45 -13.36
N ALA A 31 1.62 17.48 -12.55
CA ALA A 31 1.11 17.30 -11.20
C ALA A 31 1.32 18.58 -10.37
N LYS A 32 0.22 19.19 -9.90
CA LYS A 32 0.28 20.32 -8.97
C LYS A 32 0.99 19.88 -7.68
N GLN A 33 1.73 20.79 -7.05
CA GLN A 33 2.50 20.49 -5.82
C GLN A 33 1.66 19.83 -4.71
N MET A 34 0.37 20.18 -4.58
CA MET A 34 -0.53 19.50 -3.64
C MET A 34 -0.77 18.02 -3.96
N MET A 35 -0.77 17.63 -5.23
CA MET A 35 -0.87 16.23 -5.64
C MET A 35 0.42 15.46 -5.32
N THR A 36 1.57 16.15 -5.32
CA THR A 36 2.86 15.57 -4.93
C THR A 36 2.91 15.25 -3.44
N VAL A 37 2.24 16.05 -2.59
CA VAL A 37 2.14 15.77 -1.14
C VAL A 37 1.35 14.48 -0.89
N ALA A 38 0.38 14.15 -1.73
CA ALA A 38 -0.38 12.89 -1.64
C ALA A 38 0.47 11.63 -1.91
N LEU A 39 1.66 11.79 -2.52
CA LEU A 39 2.59 10.69 -2.71
C LEU A 39 3.14 10.18 -1.37
N VAL A 40 3.31 11.05 -0.37
CA VAL A 40 3.82 10.64 0.95
C VAL A 40 2.90 9.64 1.64
N PRO A 41 1.59 9.91 1.84
CA PRO A 41 0.68 8.91 2.40
C PRO A 41 0.46 7.73 1.45
N GLY A 42 0.52 7.92 0.12
CA GLY A 42 0.46 6.82 -0.84
C GLY A 42 1.60 5.82 -0.67
N ALA A 43 2.83 6.31 -0.51
CA ALA A 43 4.02 5.49 -0.28
C ALA A 43 3.94 4.79 1.09
N LEU A 44 3.54 5.50 2.15
CA LEU A 44 3.34 4.90 3.47
C LEU A 44 2.30 3.78 3.44
N ALA A 45 1.18 3.99 2.74
CA ALA A 45 0.14 2.96 2.59
C ALA A 45 0.68 1.72 1.85
N LEU A 46 1.47 1.90 0.79
CA LEU A 46 2.13 0.78 0.08
C LEU A 46 3.10 0.01 0.98
N THR A 47 3.97 0.72 1.71
CA THR A 47 4.95 0.10 2.62
C THR A 47 4.26 -0.68 3.72
N LEU A 48 3.25 -0.10 4.36
CA LEU A 48 2.49 -0.78 5.40
C LEU A 48 1.69 -1.96 4.84
N GLY A 49 1.09 -1.78 3.67
CA GLY A 49 0.31 -2.83 3.01
C GLY A 49 1.15 -4.07 2.67
N THR A 50 2.31 -3.86 2.06
CA THR A 50 3.27 -4.93 1.73
C THR A 50 3.80 -5.63 2.97
N TRP A 51 4.15 -4.87 4.02
CA TRP A 51 4.58 -5.45 5.30
C TRP A 51 3.47 -6.29 5.96
N MET A 52 2.23 -5.80 5.98
CA MET A 52 1.10 -6.52 6.58
C MET A 52 0.76 -7.81 5.84
N VAL A 53 0.79 -7.80 4.50
CA VAL A 53 0.61 -9.00 3.68
C VAL A 53 1.78 -9.96 3.87
N GLY A 54 3.01 -9.45 3.90
CA GLY A 54 4.20 -10.27 4.04
C GLY A 54 4.29 -10.97 5.41
N THR A 55 3.90 -10.28 6.48
CA THR A 55 3.90 -10.80 7.86
C THR A 55 2.56 -11.41 8.28
N SER A 56 1.69 -11.77 7.33
CA SER A 56 0.34 -12.28 7.62
C SER A 56 0.33 -13.74 8.11
N GLU A 57 1.40 -14.49 7.85
CA GLU A 57 1.57 -15.87 8.31
C GLU A 57 2.88 -15.98 9.10
N GLY A 58 2.88 -16.82 10.14
CA GLY A 58 4.07 -17.04 10.96
C GLY A 58 5.22 -17.63 10.15
N GLY A 59 6.41 -17.03 10.26
CA GLY A 59 7.61 -17.52 9.58
C GLY A 59 7.82 -17.03 8.15
N ARG A 60 6.93 -16.19 7.57
CA ARG A 60 7.21 -15.52 6.29
C ARG A 60 8.16 -14.34 6.49
N PRO A 61 9.37 -14.35 5.90
CA PRO A 61 10.27 -13.20 5.94
C PRO A 61 9.71 -12.06 5.09
N VAL A 62 9.91 -10.83 5.56
CA VAL A 62 9.63 -9.56 4.86
C VAL A 62 10.83 -8.67 4.87
#